data_AF-A0A0M9GHI7-F1
#
_entry.id   AF-A0A0M9GHI7-F1
#
_cell.length_a   1.000
_cell.length_b   1.000
_cell.length_c   1.000
_cell.angle_alpha   90.00
_cell.angle_beta   90.00
_cell.angle_gamma   90.00
#
_symmetry.space_group_name_H-M   'P 1'
#
loop_
_entity.id
_entity.type
_entity.pdbx_description
1 polymer ?
#
loop_
_entity_poly.entity_id
_entity_poly.type
_entity_poly.pdbx_seq_one_letter_code
_entity_poly.pdbx_strand_id
1 'polypeptide(L)'
;MTTGAMFAPKDEASFIYREKYRCQGTVLSTNPQGFAILKCTSGYAKGRTIAVNFPALTKLEPKPVPVPVPERSPAGINSPRQSDIFAGGAKRLQMTESIELTIQSLRAYGADHEHWGVAWSGGKDSSATLTLIIYLIDTGKIPKPKTLTVFYADTRQELLPLANAAAQIMDELQERGIHVEVVTAPMDKRFMVYILGRGVPPPNNNTLRWCTRQIKIDPMIAAVEKRIAELDGNFLMITGVRQGESAIRDKRIEMSCGKDGAECGQGWYQKVLPEAKGIKGRIATLAPLLHWRVCHVWEWLKHWAPLAEFGDWSTATIADAYGGEEAEEINARTGCTGCPLASEDKALDTILLNPAWAYMAPLKRIRVLWRELREPKNRLRKAGAEILKSGNIASNPQRMGPILLESRLMALNILIGIQAEINESAKRLGRPMVDMINPEEEARIRELIAAETWPHGWDGEEPIATTPLDKVFADGAVQPLLFC
;
A
#
# COMPACT_ATOMS: atom_id res chain seq x y z
N MET A 1 31.56 -7.64 29.88
CA MET A 1 32.45 -6.48 29.64
C MET A 1 31.58 -5.37 29.03
N THR A 2 31.58 -4.21 29.66
CA THR A 2 30.77 -3.02 29.39
C THR A 2 31.09 -2.42 28.01
N THR A 3 30.14 -2.41 27.08
CA THR A 3 30.23 -1.60 25.86
C THR A 3 30.02 -0.13 26.25
N GLY A 4 31.09 0.67 26.17
CA GLY A 4 31.07 2.08 26.49
C GLY A 4 30.08 2.86 25.61
N ALA A 5 29.32 3.75 26.23
CA ALA A 5 28.46 4.68 25.52
C ALA A 5 29.32 5.53 24.55
N MET A 6 29.00 5.48 23.26
CA MET A 6 29.72 6.17 22.19
C MET A 6 29.73 7.70 22.37
N PHE A 7 28.76 8.23 23.14
CA PHE A 7 28.67 9.61 23.61
C PHE A 7 28.15 9.61 25.06
N ALA A 8 28.76 10.42 25.92
CA ALA A 8 28.37 10.61 27.32
C ALA A 8 27.65 11.96 27.51
N PRO A 9 26.79 12.10 28.54
CA PRO A 9 26.25 13.41 28.91
C PRO A 9 27.39 14.42 29.11
N LYS A 10 27.22 15.63 28.56
CA LYS A 10 28.21 16.72 28.49
C LYS A 10 29.27 16.63 27.38
N ASP A 11 29.32 15.56 26.59
CA ASP A 11 30.16 15.55 25.39
C ASP A 11 29.73 16.66 24.42
N GLU A 12 30.70 17.32 23.79
CA GLU A 12 30.43 18.16 22.62
C GLU A 12 30.43 17.31 21.36
N ALA A 13 29.37 17.44 20.55
CA ALA A 13 29.30 16.78 19.27
C ALA A 13 28.72 17.71 18.21
N SER A 14 29.03 17.40 16.96
CA SER A 14 28.52 18.10 15.79
C SER A 14 27.81 17.15 14.85
N PHE A 15 26.80 17.66 14.13
CA PHE A 15 26.13 16.92 13.06
C PHE A 15 25.71 17.87 11.94
N ILE A 16 25.51 17.31 10.75
CA ILE A 16 25.01 18.04 9.58
C ILE A 16 23.49 17.87 9.53
N TYR A 17 22.78 18.98 9.64
CA TYR A 17 21.33 19.07 9.50
C TYR A 17 20.97 19.58 8.11
N ARG A 18 20.08 18.84 7.41
CA ARG A 18 19.58 19.19 6.05
C ARG A 18 20.69 19.52 5.04
N GLU A 19 21.72 18.68 4.99
CA GLU A 19 22.84 18.70 4.01
C GLU A 19 23.62 20.03 3.85
N LYS A 20 23.29 21.09 4.60
CA LYS A 20 23.90 22.42 4.47
C LYS A 20 24.16 23.14 5.80
N TYR A 21 23.59 22.69 6.92
CA TYR A 21 23.67 23.43 8.18
C TYR A 21 24.34 22.57 9.26
N ARG A 22 25.51 22.99 9.75
CA ARG A 22 26.20 22.32 10.86
C ARG A 22 25.64 22.83 12.19
N CYS A 23 25.16 21.94 13.05
CA CYS A 23 24.93 22.26 14.46
C CYS A 23 26.07 21.65 15.30
N GLN A 24 26.56 22.42 16.27
CA GLN A 24 27.35 21.90 17.40
C GLN A 24 26.52 22.07 18.67
N GLY A 25 26.60 21.10 19.57
CA GLY A 25 25.80 21.10 20.78
C GLY A 25 26.35 20.17 21.85
N THR A 26 25.79 20.30 23.04
CA THR A 26 26.13 19.46 24.19
C THR A 26 25.15 18.28 24.26
N VAL A 27 25.67 17.07 24.40
CA VAL A 27 24.86 15.86 24.64
C VAL A 27 24.21 15.96 26.03
N LEU A 28 22.88 15.89 26.07
CA LEU A 28 22.10 15.89 27.30
C LEU A 28 21.90 14.46 27.84
N SER A 29 21.61 13.51 26.95
CA SER A 29 21.44 12.10 27.27
C SER A 29 21.68 11.23 26.04
N THR A 30 21.97 9.95 26.25
CA THR A 30 22.17 8.96 25.18
C THR A 30 21.29 7.75 25.38
N ASN A 31 20.77 7.21 24.28
CA ASN A 31 19.93 6.03 24.28
C ASN A 31 20.74 4.80 23.81
N PRO A 32 20.63 3.65 24.50
CA PRO A 32 21.26 2.39 24.08
C PRO A 32 20.95 1.93 22.65
N GLN A 33 19.86 2.43 22.04
CA GLN A 33 19.41 2.12 20.68
C GLN A 33 20.13 2.92 19.58
N GLY A 34 21.11 3.76 19.93
CA GLY A 34 22.01 4.35 18.93
C GLY A 34 21.80 5.84 18.62
N PHE A 35 21.19 6.62 19.51
CA PHE A 35 20.99 8.07 19.32
C PHE A 35 21.27 8.88 20.58
N ALA A 36 21.61 10.16 20.41
CA ALA A 36 21.85 11.12 21.48
C ALA A 36 20.88 12.30 21.40
N ILE A 37 20.43 12.80 22.55
CA ILE A 37 19.70 14.06 22.65
C ILE A 37 20.72 15.19 22.83
N LEU A 38 20.75 16.16 21.92
CA LEU A 38 21.67 17.29 21.94
C LEU A 38 20.94 18.61 22.07
N LYS A 39 21.50 19.53 22.86
CA LYS A 39 21.12 20.95 22.85
C LYS A 39 22.08 21.71 21.96
N CYS A 40 21.60 22.24 20.84
CA CYS A 40 22.42 23.00 19.89
C CYS A 40 22.90 24.32 20.54
N THR A 41 24.21 24.52 20.62
CA THR A 41 24.87 25.73 21.13
C THR A 41 25.29 26.67 19.99
N SER A 42 25.42 26.16 18.76
CA SER A 42 25.73 26.94 17.56
C SER A 42 24.94 26.48 16.32
N GLY A 43 24.93 27.31 15.27
CA GLY A 43 24.26 27.04 14.00
C GLY A 43 22.78 27.42 13.94
N TYR A 44 22.09 27.03 12.86
CA TYR A 44 20.70 27.40 12.55
C TYR A 44 19.67 26.91 13.61
N ALA A 45 20.01 25.85 14.35
CA ALA A 45 19.15 25.27 15.38
C ALA A 45 19.54 25.70 16.82
N LYS A 46 20.34 26.76 17.00
CA LYS A 46 20.79 27.24 18.31
C LYS A 46 19.62 27.38 19.29
N GLY A 47 19.75 26.76 20.46
CA GLY A 47 18.74 26.76 21.53
C GLY A 47 17.72 25.61 21.47
N ARG A 48 17.67 24.83 20.39
CA ARG A 48 16.77 23.67 20.25
C ARG A 48 17.40 22.38 20.78
N THR A 49 16.55 21.47 21.25
CA THR A 49 16.91 20.12 21.67
C THR A 49 16.52 19.12 20.58
N ILE A 50 17.46 18.32 20.09
CA ILE A 50 17.28 17.46 18.90
C ILE A 50 17.84 16.08 19.19
N ALA A 51 17.11 15.02 18.81
CA ALA A 51 17.61 13.65 18.83
C ALA A 51 18.37 13.34 17.52
N VAL A 52 19.59 12.82 17.61
CA VAL A 52 20.46 12.54 16.47
C VAL A 52 21.09 11.16 16.61
N ASN A 53 21.03 10.35 15.55
CA ASN A 53 21.62 9.00 15.53
C ASN A 53 23.17 9.07 15.57
N PHE A 54 23.81 8.13 16.25
CA PHE A 54 25.28 8.07 16.40
C PHE A 54 26.06 8.14 15.09
N PRO A 55 25.65 7.48 13.98
CA PRO A 55 26.39 7.58 12.71
C PRO A 55 26.42 8.99 12.11
N ALA A 56 25.47 9.86 12.51
CA ALA A 56 25.41 11.26 12.07
C ALA A 56 26.14 12.21 13.03
N LEU A 57 26.63 11.71 14.18
CA LEU A 57 27.31 12.51 15.19
C LEU A 57 28.83 12.36 15.06
N THR A 58 29.51 13.49 15.08
CA THR A 58 30.97 13.56 15.19
C THR A 58 31.32 14.17 16.55
N LYS A 59 31.95 13.39 17.43
CA LYS A 59 32.46 13.87 18.71
C LYS A 59 33.54 14.91 18.46
N LEU A 60 33.44 16.06 19.14
CA LEU A 60 34.48 17.09 19.09
C LEU A 60 35.48 16.77 20.20
N GLU A 61 36.74 16.54 19.84
CA GLU A 61 37.78 16.32 20.84
C GLU A 61 38.02 17.60 21.64
N PRO A 62 38.20 17.52 22.97
CA PRO A 62 38.64 18.66 23.76
C PRO A 62 40.03 19.10 23.27
N LYS A 63 40.25 20.43 23.14
CA LYS A 63 41.55 20.98 22.74
C LYS A 63 42.67 20.45 23.66
N PRO A 64 43.75 19.85 23.13
CA PRO A 64 44.79 19.26 23.95
C PRO A 64 45.71 20.32 24.59
N VAL A 65 46.10 20.07 25.84
CA VAL A 65 47.24 20.71 26.52
C VAL A 65 48.48 19.85 26.25
N PRO A 66 49.66 20.41 25.91
CA PRO A 66 50.77 19.63 25.35
C PRO A 66 51.81 19.19 26.39
N VAL A 67 52.16 17.90 26.45
CA VAL A 67 53.47 17.39 26.93
C VAL A 67 53.73 15.93 26.45
N PRO A 68 54.96 15.37 26.47
CA PRO A 68 55.64 14.86 25.27
C PRO A 68 55.93 13.34 25.29
N VAL A 69 56.41 12.86 24.13
CA VAL A 69 56.74 11.47 23.72
C VAL A 69 58.15 11.05 24.20
N PRO A 70 58.39 9.75 24.52
CA PRO A 70 59.18 8.83 23.64
C PRO A 70 58.68 7.36 23.74
N GLU A 71 59.05 6.32 22.98
CA GLU A 71 59.79 6.02 21.73
C GLU A 71 59.38 4.59 21.26
N ARG A 72 59.85 4.18 20.07
CA ARG A 72 59.46 3.02 19.19
C ARG A 72 59.69 1.61 19.80
N SER A 73 59.06 0.51 19.35
CA SER A 73 59.34 -0.25 18.09
C SER A 73 58.50 -1.57 17.98
N PRO A 74 58.50 -2.29 16.83
CA PRO A 74 57.33 -3.01 16.27
C PRO A 74 57.44 -4.55 16.26
N ALA A 75 56.33 -5.26 16.03
CA ALA A 75 56.23 -6.47 15.19
C ALA A 75 54.84 -7.13 15.25
N GLY A 76 54.42 -7.76 14.15
CA GLY A 76 53.65 -9.00 14.22
C GLY A 76 52.27 -9.02 13.56
N ILE A 77 52.25 -9.40 12.28
CA ILE A 77 51.07 -9.83 11.52
C ILE A 77 50.55 -11.16 12.10
N ASN A 78 49.24 -11.28 12.33
CA ASN A 78 48.50 -12.53 12.14
C ASN A 78 46.99 -12.26 12.12
N SER A 79 46.35 -12.65 11.01
CA SER A 79 44.90 -12.63 10.84
C SER A 79 44.32 -13.99 11.26
N PRO A 80 43.33 -14.03 12.16
CA PRO A 80 42.44 -15.18 12.28
C PRO A 80 41.01 -14.83 11.88
N ARG A 81 40.53 -15.58 10.89
CA ARG A 81 39.15 -16.10 10.69
C ARG A 81 38.03 -15.26 11.32
N GLN A 82 37.32 -14.56 10.44
CA GLN A 82 36.07 -13.87 10.68
C GLN A 82 35.01 -14.87 11.17
N SER A 83 34.81 -14.93 12.49
CA SER A 83 33.61 -15.50 13.08
C SER A 83 32.46 -14.48 12.91
N ASP A 84 31.29 -14.99 12.53
CA ASP A 84 30.07 -14.20 12.34
C ASP A 84 29.67 -13.43 13.61
N ILE A 85 29.86 -12.11 13.57
CA ILE A 85 29.52 -11.16 14.65
C ILE A 85 28.07 -10.63 14.54
N PHE A 86 27.30 -11.06 13.53
CA PHE A 86 25.93 -10.55 13.29
C PHE A 86 24.79 -11.37 13.93
N ALA A 87 25.08 -12.40 14.73
CA ALA A 87 24.04 -13.25 15.33
C ALA A 87 23.54 -12.79 16.73
N GLY A 88 23.97 -11.64 17.25
CA GLY A 88 23.65 -11.21 18.62
C GLY A 88 23.03 -9.80 18.74
N GLY A 89 21.71 -9.71 18.88
CA GLY A 89 21.13 -8.69 19.78
C GLY A 89 20.29 -7.53 19.23
N ALA A 90 19.64 -7.64 18.08
CA ALA A 90 18.47 -6.78 17.82
C ALA A 90 17.29 -7.29 18.66
N LYS A 91 17.12 -6.77 19.87
CA LYS A 91 16.00 -7.16 20.77
C LYS A 91 14.70 -7.01 19.98
N ARG A 92 14.02 -8.12 19.71
CA ARG A 92 12.79 -8.13 18.93
C ARG A 92 11.72 -7.40 19.73
N LEU A 93 11.09 -6.38 19.15
CA LEU A 93 9.94 -5.72 19.78
C LEU A 93 8.90 -6.78 20.12
N GLN A 94 8.35 -6.71 21.32
CA GLN A 94 7.20 -7.51 21.74
C GLN A 94 5.91 -6.87 21.23
N MET A 95 4.83 -7.66 21.22
CA MET A 95 3.51 -7.19 20.78
C MET A 95 3.03 -6.00 21.62
N THR A 96 3.18 -6.08 22.94
CA THR A 96 2.83 -5.01 23.88
C THR A 96 3.62 -3.72 23.64
N GLU A 97 4.92 -3.83 23.34
CA GLU A 97 5.75 -2.68 22.98
C GLU A 97 5.27 -2.03 21.68
N SER A 98 4.84 -2.84 20.70
CA SER A 98 4.31 -2.32 19.43
C SER A 98 3.00 -1.56 19.61
N ILE A 99 2.10 -2.07 20.44
CA ILE A 99 0.85 -1.39 20.81
C ILE A 99 1.16 -0.08 21.55
N GLU A 100 2.13 -0.08 22.47
CA GLU A 100 2.51 1.13 23.21
C GLU A 100 3.04 2.24 22.31
N LEU A 101 3.88 1.91 21.31
CA LEU A 101 4.34 2.89 20.31
C LEU A 101 3.16 3.46 19.50
N THR A 102 2.20 2.60 19.14
CA THR A 102 0.95 3.02 18.48
C THR A 102 0.14 3.98 19.35
N ILE A 103 -0.02 3.69 20.65
CA ILE A 103 -0.70 4.57 21.61
C ILE A 103 0.00 5.92 21.70
N GLN A 104 1.32 5.94 21.84
CA GLN A 104 2.11 7.18 21.93
C GLN A 104 1.94 8.04 20.68
N SER A 105 1.99 7.41 19.50
CA SER A 105 1.79 8.10 18.21
C SER A 105 0.38 8.71 18.11
N LEU A 106 -0.66 7.94 18.44
CA LEU A 106 -2.05 8.40 18.41
C LEU A 106 -2.33 9.50 19.45
N ARG A 107 -1.71 9.45 20.63
CA ARG A 107 -1.82 10.52 21.63
C ARG A 107 -1.11 11.80 21.20
N ALA A 108 0.07 11.69 20.58
CA ALA A 108 0.85 12.84 20.14
C ALA A 108 0.17 13.64 19.03
N TYR A 109 -0.46 12.96 18.07
CA TYR A 109 -1.04 13.63 16.90
C TYR A 109 -2.57 13.68 16.92
N GLY A 110 -3.23 12.76 17.61
CA GLY A 110 -4.69 12.65 17.63
C GLY A 110 -5.38 13.83 18.31
N ALA A 111 -4.74 14.44 19.32
CA ALA A 111 -5.30 15.58 20.05
C ALA A 111 -5.47 16.86 19.19
N ASP A 112 -4.67 17.00 18.12
CA ASP A 112 -4.72 18.16 17.21
C ASP A 112 -5.84 18.06 16.15
N HIS A 113 -6.60 16.96 16.15
CA HIS A 113 -7.60 16.65 15.12
C HIS A 113 -8.89 16.14 15.75
N GLU A 114 -9.97 16.92 15.64
CA GLU A 114 -11.27 16.55 16.20
C GLU A 114 -11.94 15.39 15.45
N HIS A 115 -11.64 15.25 14.16
CA HIS A 115 -12.30 14.31 13.26
C HIS A 115 -11.29 13.30 12.70
N TRP A 116 -11.58 12.02 12.83
CA TRP A 116 -10.68 10.97 12.34
C TRP A 116 -11.36 10.15 11.23
N GLY A 117 -10.56 9.80 10.22
CA GLY A 117 -10.91 8.85 9.17
C GLY A 117 -10.00 7.63 9.24
N VAL A 118 -10.51 6.43 8.97
CA VAL A 118 -9.68 5.22 8.84
C VAL A 118 -9.83 4.66 7.44
N ALA A 119 -8.74 4.62 6.66
CA ALA A 119 -8.71 3.94 5.37
C ALA A 119 -8.57 2.45 5.60
N TRP A 120 -9.59 1.70 5.20
CA TRP A 120 -9.65 0.27 5.38
C TRP A 120 -9.92 -0.45 4.06
N SER A 121 -9.15 -1.50 3.76
CA SER A 121 -9.28 -2.24 2.49
C SER A 121 -9.63 -3.72 2.70
N GLY A 122 -10.00 -4.13 3.91
CA GLY A 122 -10.20 -5.55 4.27
C GLY A 122 -8.93 -6.40 4.29
N GLY A 123 -7.76 -5.82 4.00
CA GLY A 123 -6.47 -6.51 4.04
C GLY A 123 -5.84 -6.50 5.42
N LYS A 124 -4.91 -7.43 5.69
CA LYS A 124 -4.31 -7.66 7.02
C LYS A 124 -3.89 -6.38 7.76
N ASP A 125 -3.05 -5.53 7.18
CA ASP A 125 -2.47 -4.39 7.88
C ASP A 125 -3.55 -3.32 8.17
N SER A 126 -4.47 -3.11 7.21
CA SER A 126 -5.57 -2.16 7.39
C SER A 126 -6.62 -2.64 8.38
N SER A 127 -6.93 -3.95 8.41
CA SER A 127 -7.86 -4.53 9.38
C SER A 127 -7.27 -4.51 10.79
N ALA A 128 -5.98 -4.84 10.94
CA ALA A 128 -5.31 -4.73 12.23
C ALA A 128 -5.26 -3.28 12.73
N THR A 129 -5.03 -2.32 11.83
CA THR A 129 -5.05 -0.89 12.17
C THR A 129 -6.42 -0.47 12.68
N LEU A 130 -7.48 -0.82 11.95
CA LEU A 130 -8.86 -0.50 12.29
C LEU A 130 -9.24 -1.10 13.65
N THR A 131 -9.14 -2.43 13.80
CA THR A 131 -9.63 -3.11 15.02
C THR A 131 -8.81 -2.73 16.25
N LEU A 132 -7.49 -2.49 16.10
CA LEU A 132 -6.67 -1.96 17.18
C LEU A 132 -7.11 -0.55 17.60
N ILE A 133 -7.33 0.36 16.66
CA ILE A 133 -7.74 1.73 16.99
C ILE A 133 -9.07 1.73 17.73
N ILE A 134 -10.06 0.96 17.26
CA ILE A 134 -11.35 0.87 17.95
C ILE A 134 -11.18 0.30 19.36
N TYR A 135 -10.43 -0.79 19.51
CA TYR A 135 -10.09 -1.34 20.82
C TYR A 135 -9.44 -0.31 21.77
N LEU A 136 -8.47 0.47 21.28
CA LEU A 136 -7.78 1.48 22.07
C LEU A 136 -8.71 2.64 22.48
N ILE A 137 -9.68 2.99 21.63
CA ILE A 137 -10.71 4.00 21.94
C ILE A 137 -11.66 3.44 23.00
N ASP A 138 -12.17 2.23 22.80
CA ASP A 138 -13.17 1.58 23.67
C ASP A 138 -12.61 1.35 25.09
N THR A 139 -11.31 1.05 25.19
CA THR A 139 -10.61 0.88 26.47
C THR A 139 -10.09 2.18 27.09
N GLY A 140 -10.30 3.34 26.43
CA GLY A 140 -9.82 4.63 26.92
C GLY A 140 -8.29 4.79 26.90
N LYS A 141 -7.57 3.91 26.20
CA LYS A 141 -6.10 4.00 26.05
C LYS A 141 -5.69 5.18 25.16
N ILE A 142 -6.54 5.57 24.22
CA ILE A 142 -6.37 6.79 23.41
C ILE A 142 -7.64 7.65 23.48
N PRO A 143 -7.53 8.98 23.27
CA PRO A 143 -8.72 9.84 23.27
C PRO A 143 -9.68 9.45 22.13
N LYS A 144 -10.98 9.49 22.42
CA LYS A 144 -12.04 9.33 21.43
C LYS A 144 -12.17 10.62 20.60
N PRO A 145 -12.10 10.57 19.27
CA PRO A 145 -12.35 11.75 18.44
C PRO A 145 -13.82 12.16 18.49
N LYS A 146 -14.12 13.41 18.13
CA LYS A 146 -15.50 13.93 18.02
C LYS A 146 -16.31 13.17 16.98
N THR A 147 -15.67 12.82 15.86
CA THR A 147 -16.25 11.88 14.88
C THR A 147 -15.20 10.88 14.41
N LEU A 148 -15.66 9.67 14.10
CA LEU A 148 -14.86 8.62 13.49
C LEU A 148 -15.61 8.09 12.27
N THR A 149 -14.94 8.10 11.12
CA THR A 149 -15.47 7.57 9.86
C THR A 149 -14.53 6.50 9.33
N VAL A 150 -15.04 5.29 9.10
CA VAL A 150 -14.29 4.22 8.44
C VAL A 150 -14.62 4.26 6.96
N PHE A 151 -13.61 4.38 6.11
CA PHE A 151 -13.76 4.30 4.65
C PHE A 151 -13.32 2.92 4.18
N TYR A 152 -14.27 2.07 3.83
CA TYR A 152 -14.02 0.75 3.28
C TYR A 152 -13.84 0.83 1.76
N ALA A 153 -12.65 0.51 1.25
CA ALA A 153 -12.38 0.46 -0.18
C ALA A 153 -12.87 -0.85 -0.79
N ASP A 154 -14.11 -0.85 -1.27
CA ASP A 154 -14.70 -1.98 -2.01
C ASP A 154 -14.32 -1.90 -3.49
N THR A 155 -13.44 -2.79 -3.94
CA THR A 155 -13.09 -2.86 -5.37
C THR A 155 -13.92 -3.85 -6.16
N ARG A 156 -14.77 -4.62 -5.48
CA ARG A 156 -15.49 -5.78 -6.02
C ARG A 156 -14.56 -6.82 -6.64
N GLN A 157 -13.26 -6.77 -6.32
CA GLN A 157 -12.26 -7.71 -6.82
C GLN A 157 -11.75 -8.61 -5.71
N GLU A 158 -12.13 -8.40 -4.47
CA GLU A 158 -11.69 -9.15 -3.30
C GLU A 158 -12.04 -10.64 -3.42
N LEU A 159 -11.20 -11.51 -2.88
CA LEU A 159 -11.52 -12.93 -2.72
C LEU A 159 -12.68 -13.08 -1.72
N LEU A 160 -13.62 -13.97 -2.00
CA LEU A 160 -14.87 -14.10 -1.23
C LEU A 160 -14.67 -14.24 0.30
N PRO A 161 -13.68 -15.01 0.81
CA PRO A 161 -13.45 -15.06 2.27
C PRO A 161 -13.06 -13.70 2.86
N LEU A 162 -12.29 -12.89 2.12
CA LEU A 162 -11.90 -11.55 2.55
C LEU A 162 -13.07 -10.57 2.46
N ALA A 163 -13.90 -10.68 1.43
CA ALA A 163 -15.12 -9.88 1.30
C ALA A 163 -16.12 -10.20 2.44
N ASN A 164 -16.30 -11.48 2.77
CA ASN A 164 -17.15 -11.89 3.88
C ASN A 164 -16.63 -11.40 5.24
N ALA A 165 -15.31 -11.50 5.48
CA ALA A 165 -14.71 -10.97 6.71
C ALA A 165 -14.87 -9.44 6.81
N ALA A 166 -14.76 -8.73 5.68
CA ALA A 166 -15.04 -7.29 5.66
C ALA A 166 -16.52 -6.99 5.94
N ALA A 167 -17.46 -7.78 5.41
CA ALA A 167 -18.88 -7.61 5.74
C ALA A 167 -19.14 -7.78 7.25
N GLN A 168 -18.60 -8.83 7.86
CA GLN A 168 -18.74 -9.06 9.30
C GLN A 168 -18.17 -7.91 10.14
N ILE A 169 -16.97 -7.44 9.82
CA ILE A 169 -16.36 -6.29 10.53
C ILE A 169 -17.18 -5.01 10.33
N MET A 170 -17.81 -4.81 9.17
CA MET A 170 -18.72 -3.69 8.96
C MET A 170 -19.96 -3.77 9.86
N ASP A 171 -20.55 -4.96 10.01
CA ASP A 171 -21.67 -5.17 10.92
C ASP A 171 -21.25 -4.88 12.37
N GLU A 172 -20.10 -5.41 12.82
CA GLU A 172 -19.52 -5.17 14.15
C GLU A 172 -19.24 -3.68 14.41
N LEU A 173 -18.79 -2.93 13.38
CA LEU A 173 -18.60 -1.47 13.47
C LEU A 173 -19.94 -0.73 13.60
N GLN A 174 -20.95 -1.13 12.84
CA GLN A 174 -22.28 -0.52 12.90
C GLN A 174 -22.96 -0.76 14.24
N GLU A 175 -22.82 -1.95 14.82
CA GLU A 175 -23.31 -2.28 16.16
C GLU A 175 -22.66 -1.39 17.24
N ARG A 176 -21.41 -0.96 17.03
CA ARG A 176 -20.71 0.03 17.88
C ARG A 176 -21.10 1.48 17.60
N GLY A 177 -22.00 1.73 16.65
CA GLY A 177 -22.39 3.08 16.22
C GLY A 177 -21.29 3.82 15.47
N ILE A 178 -20.34 3.11 14.85
CA ILE A 178 -19.27 3.71 14.05
C ILE A 178 -19.76 3.86 12.62
N HIS A 179 -19.62 5.07 12.07
CA HIS A 179 -20.01 5.35 10.68
C HIS A 179 -19.04 4.67 9.71
N VAL A 180 -19.58 3.83 8.82
CA VAL A 180 -18.82 3.21 7.72
C VAL A 180 -19.29 3.77 6.38
N GLU A 181 -18.36 4.22 5.55
CA GLU A 181 -18.59 4.54 4.14
C GLU A 181 -18.00 3.45 3.25
N VAL A 182 -18.85 2.77 2.48
CA VAL A 182 -18.40 1.87 1.43
C VAL A 182 -18.05 2.69 0.20
N VAL A 183 -16.78 2.66 -0.18
CA VAL A 183 -16.21 3.45 -1.26
C VAL A 183 -15.92 2.55 -2.45
N THR A 184 -16.82 2.61 -3.43
CA THR A 184 -16.71 1.87 -4.69
C THR A 184 -16.44 2.82 -5.86
N ALA A 185 -15.69 2.36 -6.87
CA ALA A 185 -15.48 3.15 -8.08
C ALA A 185 -16.81 3.44 -8.81
N PRO A 186 -16.93 4.61 -9.49
CA PRO A 186 -18.05 4.88 -10.39
C PRO A 186 -18.20 3.78 -11.44
N MET A 187 -19.42 3.49 -11.88
CA MET A 187 -19.76 2.32 -12.69
C MET A 187 -18.79 2.08 -13.86
N ASP A 188 -18.60 3.06 -14.74
CA ASP A 188 -17.73 2.94 -15.92
C ASP A 188 -16.23 2.78 -15.60
N LYS A 189 -15.84 3.04 -14.36
CA LYS A 189 -14.47 2.89 -13.86
C LYS A 189 -14.27 1.61 -13.06
N ARG A 190 -15.33 0.84 -12.75
CA ARG A 190 -15.22 -0.46 -12.06
C ARG A 190 -14.43 -1.43 -12.92
N PHE A 191 -13.73 -2.37 -12.27
CA PHE A 191 -12.72 -3.20 -12.94
C PHE A 191 -13.28 -3.97 -14.14
N MET A 192 -14.40 -4.67 -13.96
CA MET A 192 -15.04 -5.47 -15.02
C MET A 192 -15.63 -4.58 -16.13
N VAL A 193 -16.33 -3.50 -15.76
CA VAL A 193 -16.92 -2.55 -16.73
C VAL A 193 -15.85 -1.84 -17.56
N TYR A 194 -14.72 -1.49 -16.95
CA TYR A 194 -13.63 -0.80 -17.62
C TYR A 194 -12.89 -1.72 -18.62
N ILE A 195 -12.75 -3.01 -18.30
CA ILE A 195 -12.14 -3.97 -19.21
C ILE A 195 -13.12 -4.39 -20.31
N LEU A 196 -14.31 -4.87 -19.93
CA LEU A 196 -15.25 -5.53 -20.83
C LEU A 196 -16.21 -4.55 -21.50
N GLY A 197 -16.61 -3.49 -20.82
CA GLY A 197 -17.46 -2.45 -21.40
C GLY A 197 -16.63 -1.47 -22.22
N ARG A 198 -15.66 -0.79 -21.58
CA ARG A 198 -14.83 0.23 -22.23
C ARG A 198 -13.71 -0.34 -23.12
N GLY A 199 -13.33 -1.61 -22.96
CA GLY A 199 -12.30 -2.25 -23.79
C GLY A 199 -10.86 -1.97 -23.37
N VAL A 200 -10.63 -1.45 -22.17
CA VAL A 200 -9.26 -1.21 -21.71
C VAL A 200 -8.61 -2.54 -21.34
N PRO A 201 -7.38 -2.82 -21.80
CA PRO A 201 -6.75 -4.09 -21.51
C PRO A 201 -6.54 -4.34 -20.00
N PRO A 202 -6.54 -5.62 -19.57
CA PRO A 202 -6.18 -5.99 -18.22
C PRO A 202 -4.82 -5.40 -17.84
N PRO A 203 -4.67 -4.85 -16.61
CA PRO A 203 -3.48 -4.13 -16.24
C PRO A 203 -2.25 -5.04 -16.15
N ASN A 204 -1.07 -4.47 -16.32
CA ASN A 204 0.22 -5.16 -16.23
C ASN A 204 1.25 -4.32 -15.45
N ASN A 205 2.35 -4.94 -14.99
CA ASN A 205 3.35 -4.28 -14.16
C ASN A 205 4.27 -3.29 -14.90
N ASN A 206 4.37 -3.40 -16.23
CA ASN A 206 5.42 -2.72 -16.99
C ASN A 206 4.93 -1.43 -17.65
N THR A 207 3.70 -1.42 -18.17
CA THR A 207 3.20 -0.35 -19.05
C THR A 207 1.80 0.14 -18.68
N LEU A 208 0.98 -0.64 -17.97
CA LEU A 208 -0.44 -0.35 -17.79
C LEU A 208 -0.96 -0.74 -16.40
N ARG A 209 -0.50 -0.09 -15.32
CA ARG A 209 -1.05 -0.30 -13.98
C ARG A 209 -2.07 0.77 -13.61
N TRP A 210 -3.31 0.62 -14.07
CA TRP A 210 -4.38 1.59 -13.82
C TRP A 210 -5.24 1.25 -12.58
N CYS A 211 -5.36 -0.03 -12.20
CA CYS A 211 -6.33 -0.47 -11.20
C CYS A 211 -6.17 0.21 -9.84
N THR A 212 -4.97 0.23 -9.24
CA THR A 212 -4.76 0.84 -7.91
C THR A 212 -5.22 2.30 -7.86
N ARG A 213 -4.89 3.10 -8.87
CA ARG A 213 -5.33 4.49 -8.91
C ARG A 213 -6.85 4.57 -9.09
N GLN A 214 -7.36 3.94 -10.13
CA GLN A 214 -8.73 4.15 -10.59
C GLN A 214 -9.81 3.58 -9.65
N ILE A 215 -9.56 2.39 -9.08
CA ILE A 215 -10.60 1.67 -8.32
C ILE A 215 -10.37 1.73 -6.81
N LYS A 216 -9.19 2.17 -6.34
CA LYS A 216 -8.89 2.36 -4.90
C LYS A 216 -8.64 3.82 -4.54
N ILE A 217 -7.66 4.48 -5.17
CA ILE A 217 -7.20 5.80 -4.73
C ILE A 217 -8.19 6.91 -5.12
N ASP A 218 -8.57 7.02 -6.40
CA ASP A 218 -9.43 8.11 -6.88
C ASP A 218 -10.81 8.11 -6.19
N PRO A 219 -11.51 6.96 -5.99
CA PRO A 219 -12.76 6.93 -5.26
C PRO A 219 -12.59 7.26 -3.77
N MET A 220 -11.51 6.82 -3.14
CA MET A 220 -11.19 7.12 -1.74
C MET A 220 -10.95 8.61 -1.52
N ILE A 221 -10.20 9.26 -2.42
CA ILE A 221 -10.03 10.71 -2.39
C ILE A 221 -11.40 11.38 -2.46
N ALA A 222 -12.23 11.06 -3.45
CA ALA A 222 -13.55 11.68 -3.60
C ALA A 222 -14.47 11.51 -2.36
N ALA A 223 -14.45 10.32 -1.74
CA ALA A 223 -15.23 10.05 -0.52
C ALA A 223 -14.73 10.87 0.67
N VAL A 224 -13.40 10.91 0.88
CA VAL A 224 -12.77 11.70 1.94
C VAL A 224 -13.02 13.20 1.74
N GLU A 225 -12.88 13.70 0.50
CA GLU A 225 -13.17 15.10 0.15
C GLU A 225 -14.62 15.47 0.48
N LYS A 226 -15.57 14.61 0.11
CA LYS A 226 -16.99 14.80 0.43
C LYS A 226 -17.24 14.84 1.93
N ARG A 227 -16.71 13.88 2.68
CA ARG A 227 -16.90 13.81 4.14
C ARG A 227 -16.31 15.03 4.84
N ILE A 228 -15.13 15.47 4.44
CA ILE A 228 -14.46 16.62 5.06
C ILE A 228 -15.19 17.93 4.77
N ALA A 229 -15.85 18.05 3.62
CA ALA A 229 -16.68 19.20 3.30
C ALA A 229 -17.89 19.36 4.24
N GLU A 230 -18.33 18.27 4.89
CA GLU A 230 -19.44 18.24 5.84
C GLU A 230 -19.01 18.51 7.29
N LEU A 231 -17.70 18.61 7.56
CA LEU A 231 -17.13 18.74 8.90
C LEU A 231 -16.34 20.05 9.04
N ASP A 232 -16.38 20.65 10.22
CA ASP A 232 -15.51 21.75 10.62
C ASP A 232 -14.19 21.24 11.20
N GLY A 233 -13.16 22.09 11.32
CA GLY A 233 -11.90 21.71 11.98
C GLY A 233 -10.94 20.83 11.16
N ASN A 234 -9.96 20.25 11.86
CA ASN A 234 -8.88 19.43 11.30
C ASN A 234 -9.26 17.95 11.26
N PHE A 235 -8.83 17.26 10.21
CA PHE A 235 -9.11 15.86 9.95
C PHE A 235 -7.83 15.01 9.96
N LEU A 236 -7.83 13.89 10.69
CA LEU A 236 -6.73 12.93 10.71
C LEU A 236 -7.11 11.67 9.94
N MET A 237 -6.44 11.44 8.81
CA MET A 237 -6.60 10.22 8.01
C MET A 237 -5.62 9.14 8.48
N ILE A 238 -6.14 8.05 9.01
CA ILE A 238 -5.35 6.93 9.52
C ILE A 238 -5.24 5.84 8.45
N THR A 239 -4.03 5.32 8.26
CA THR A 239 -3.71 4.30 7.24
C THR A 239 -2.90 3.15 7.82
N GLY A 240 -3.10 1.95 7.28
CA GLY A 240 -2.34 0.76 7.71
C GLY A 240 -0.98 0.59 7.02
N VAL A 241 -0.26 1.68 6.74
CA VAL A 241 1.08 1.61 6.11
C VAL A 241 2.10 1.09 7.13
N ARG A 242 2.96 0.16 6.67
CA ARG A 242 3.98 -0.51 7.48
C ARG A 242 5.32 -0.58 6.73
N GLN A 243 6.43 -0.42 7.44
CA GLN A 243 7.77 -0.67 6.91
C GLN A 243 8.03 -2.18 6.78
N GLY A 244 8.82 -2.58 5.80
CA GLY A 244 9.07 -3.97 5.48
C GLY A 244 7.85 -4.66 4.85
N GLU A 245 7.02 -3.90 4.13
CA GLU A 245 5.99 -4.47 3.24
C GLU A 245 6.54 -4.69 1.82
N SER A 246 7.46 -3.82 1.39
CA SER A 246 8.32 -4.05 0.23
C SER A 246 9.43 -3.00 0.18
N ALA A 247 10.60 -3.36 -0.36
CA ALA A 247 11.71 -2.43 -0.55
C ALA A 247 11.33 -1.14 -1.32
N ILE A 248 10.32 -1.20 -2.20
CA ILE A 248 9.83 -0.02 -2.94
C ILE A 248 8.96 0.88 -2.06
N ARG A 249 8.10 0.29 -1.21
CA ARG A 249 7.29 1.06 -0.25
C ARG A 249 8.17 1.67 0.83
N ASP A 250 9.18 0.95 1.29
CA ASP A 250 10.15 1.42 2.28
C ASP A 250 10.92 2.63 1.74
N LYS A 251 11.44 2.55 0.50
CA LYS A 251 12.06 3.71 -0.17
C LYS A 251 11.12 4.91 -0.29
N ARG A 252 9.81 4.69 -0.55
CA ARG A 252 8.84 5.79 -0.61
C ARG A 252 8.58 6.40 0.76
N ILE A 253 8.50 5.57 1.81
CA ILE A 253 8.37 6.02 3.20
C ILE A 253 9.59 6.86 3.56
N GLU A 254 10.80 6.34 3.34
CA GLU A 254 12.09 7.03 3.59
C GLU A 254 12.18 8.36 2.83
N MET A 255 11.87 8.38 1.53
CA MET A 255 11.86 9.62 0.73
C MET A 255 10.84 10.65 1.22
N SER A 256 9.74 10.19 1.81
CA SER A 256 8.69 11.07 2.33
C SER A 256 9.04 11.65 3.70
N CYS A 257 9.90 10.99 4.48
CA CYS A 257 10.44 11.49 5.74
C CYS A 257 11.31 12.75 5.61
N GLY A 258 11.71 13.11 4.39
CA GLY A 258 12.57 14.28 4.10
C GLY A 258 11.85 15.52 3.58
N LYS A 259 10.54 15.45 3.27
CA LYS A 259 9.79 16.56 2.64
C LYS A 259 8.79 17.21 3.60
N ASP A 260 8.77 18.55 3.59
CA ASP A 260 7.65 19.42 3.99
C ASP A 260 6.93 19.10 5.32
N GLY A 261 7.70 18.82 6.38
CA GLY A 261 7.14 18.66 7.73
C GLY A 261 6.55 17.28 8.03
N ALA A 262 6.81 16.28 7.19
CA ALA A 262 6.58 14.89 7.51
C ALA A 262 7.59 14.41 8.56
N GLU A 263 7.11 13.80 9.64
CA GLU A 263 7.94 13.23 10.71
C GLU A 263 7.71 11.71 10.75
N CYS A 264 8.81 10.95 10.74
CA CYS A 264 8.80 9.49 10.72
C CYS A 264 9.19 8.87 12.07
N GLY A 265 8.88 9.56 13.16
CA GLY A 265 9.13 9.11 14.54
C GLY A 265 8.28 7.89 14.91
N GLN A 266 7.44 8.00 15.94
CA GLN A 266 6.60 6.89 16.43
C GLN A 266 5.44 6.49 15.47
N GLY A 267 5.33 7.16 14.33
CA GLY A 267 4.41 6.84 13.22
C GLY A 267 4.79 7.66 11.99
N TRP A 268 4.24 7.29 10.84
CA TRP A 268 4.44 8.09 9.62
C TRP A 268 3.37 9.17 9.59
N TYR A 269 3.71 10.37 10.05
CA TYR A 269 2.81 11.50 10.09
C TYR A 269 3.15 12.49 8.97
N GLN A 270 2.15 12.85 8.17
CA GLN A 270 2.28 13.84 7.11
C GLN A 270 1.22 14.92 7.27
N LYS A 271 1.66 16.16 7.53
CA LYS A 271 0.84 17.34 7.27
C LYS A 271 0.82 17.51 5.75
N VAL A 272 -0.36 17.42 5.13
CA VAL A 272 -0.64 17.68 3.69
C VAL A 272 -0.54 16.47 2.74
N LEU A 273 -1.67 16.11 2.12
CA LEU A 273 -1.73 15.46 0.80
C LEU A 273 -1.61 16.54 -0.32
N PRO A 274 -0.97 16.25 -1.46
CA PRO A 274 -0.70 17.26 -2.48
C PRO A 274 -1.97 17.73 -3.22
N GLU A 275 -2.15 19.05 -3.28
CA GLU A 275 -2.79 19.80 -4.37
C GLU A 275 -4.31 19.69 -4.65
N ALA A 276 -5.14 19.11 -3.76
CA ALA A 276 -6.60 19.25 -3.88
C ALA A 276 -7.06 20.68 -3.50
N LYS A 277 -7.71 21.39 -4.42
CA LYS A 277 -8.27 22.75 -4.18
C LYS A 277 -9.36 22.67 -3.09
N GLY A 278 -9.15 23.36 -1.97
CA GLY A 278 -10.13 23.51 -0.87
C GLY A 278 -9.74 22.83 0.45
N ILE A 279 -8.71 21.98 0.45
CA ILE A 279 -8.39 21.09 1.59
C ILE A 279 -6.97 21.35 2.16
N LYS A 280 -6.22 22.28 1.53
CA LYS A 280 -4.86 22.66 1.94
C LYS A 280 -4.82 23.03 3.43
N GLY A 281 -4.11 22.22 4.22
CA GLY A 281 -3.84 22.46 5.64
C GLY A 281 -4.85 21.87 6.63
N ARG A 282 -5.94 21.24 6.17
CA ARG A 282 -6.98 20.64 7.04
C ARG A 282 -6.86 19.13 7.24
N ILE A 283 -6.07 18.44 6.41
CA ILE A 283 -5.83 16.99 6.52
C ILE A 283 -4.39 16.71 6.93
N ALA A 284 -4.24 15.82 7.91
CA ALA A 284 -3.01 15.10 8.12
C ALA A 284 -3.23 13.60 7.95
N THR A 285 -2.18 12.87 7.57
CA THR A 285 -2.19 11.41 7.47
C THR A 285 -1.31 10.82 8.56
N LEU A 286 -1.75 9.74 9.20
CA LEU A 286 -0.97 8.98 10.19
C LEU A 286 -0.97 7.48 9.86
N ALA A 287 0.20 6.85 9.89
CA ALA A 287 0.33 5.40 9.90
C ALA A 287 0.83 4.91 11.28
N PRO A 288 -0.08 4.47 12.17
CA PRO A 288 0.27 4.13 13.54
C PRO A 288 0.89 2.73 13.69
N LEU A 289 0.77 1.88 12.67
CA LEU A 289 1.40 0.56 12.63
C LEU A 289 2.74 0.56 11.88
N LEU A 290 3.34 1.74 11.61
CA LEU A 290 4.52 1.86 10.74
C LEU A 290 5.64 0.88 11.08
N HIS A 291 5.93 0.71 12.37
CA HIS A 291 7.03 -0.10 12.90
C HIS A 291 6.61 -1.52 13.30
N TRP A 292 5.35 -1.90 13.03
CA TRP A 292 4.90 -3.25 13.33
C TRP A 292 5.62 -4.25 12.43
N ARG A 293 5.83 -5.44 12.97
CA ARG A 293 6.28 -6.59 12.19
C ARG A 293 5.07 -7.30 11.63
N VAL A 294 5.23 -8.00 10.51
CA VAL A 294 4.16 -8.80 9.93
C VAL A 294 3.63 -9.85 10.92
N CYS A 295 4.49 -10.44 11.75
CA CYS A 295 4.09 -11.37 12.79
C CYS A 295 3.19 -10.73 13.86
N HIS A 296 3.36 -9.45 14.19
CA HIS A 296 2.47 -8.74 15.12
C HIS A 296 1.10 -8.46 14.50
N VAL A 297 1.07 -8.20 13.20
CA VAL A 297 -0.19 -8.07 12.46
C VAL A 297 -0.96 -9.39 12.48
N TRP A 298 -0.28 -10.51 12.21
CA TRP A 298 -0.91 -11.83 12.28
C TRP A 298 -1.33 -12.23 13.69
N GLU A 299 -0.45 -12.01 14.67
CA GLU A 299 -0.75 -12.26 16.08
C GLU A 299 -1.98 -11.48 16.54
N TRP A 300 -2.07 -10.20 16.15
CA TRP A 300 -3.25 -9.39 16.44
C TRP A 300 -4.52 -9.97 15.82
N LEU A 301 -4.50 -10.24 14.51
CA LEU A 301 -5.70 -10.67 13.78
C LEU A 301 -6.18 -12.06 14.16
N LYS A 302 -5.28 -12.99 14.49
CA LYS A 302 -5.60 -14.39 14.75
C LYS A 302 -5.82 -14.68 16.23
N HIS A 303 -5.04 -14.06 17.13
CA HIS A 303 -4.99 -14.47 18.53
C HIS A 303 -5.42 -13.38 19.53
N TRP A 304 -5.38 -12.09 19.18
CA TRP A 304 -5.76 -11.02 20.11
C TRP A 304 -7.14 -10.47 19.77
N ALA A 305 -7.31 -9.81 18.63
CA ALA A 305 -8.55 -9.15 18.24
C ALA A 305 -9.81 -10.02 18.35
N PRO A 306 -9.80 -11.34 18.06
CA PRO A 306 -10.95 -12.21 18.28
C PRO A 306 -11.31 -12.51 19.74
N LEU A 307 -10.46 -12.18 20.71
CA LEU A 307 -10.79 -12.37 22.13
C LEU A 307 -11.67 -11.22 22.62
N ALA A 308 -12.63 -11.54 23.49
CA ALA A 308 -13.54 -10.56 24.09
C ALA A 308 -12.82 -9.38 24.75
N GLU A 309 -11.68 -9.61 25.39
CA GLU A 309 -10.88 -8.57 26.05
C GLU A 309 -10.18 -7.60 25.09
N PHE A 310 -10.07 -7.95 23.80
CA PHE A 310 -9.49 -7.12 22.73
C PHE A 310 -10.51 -6.68 21.68
N GLY A 311 -11.79 -6.92 21.94
CA GLY A 311 -12.89 -6.40 21.15
C GLY A 311 -13.69 -7.43 20.37
N ASP A 312 -13.43 -8.75 20.47
CA ASP A 312 -14.29 -9.78 19.86
C ASP A 312 -14.52 -9.61 18.34
N TRP A 313 -13.45 -9.30 17.59
CA TRP A 313 -13.52 -9.04 16.15
C TRP A 313 -13.44 -10.31 15.32
N SER A 314 -14.22 -10.39 14.24
CA SER A 314 -14.19 -11.49 13.25
C SER A 314 -12.98 -11.44 12.29
N THR A 315 -11.76 -11.26 12.81
CA THR A 315 -10.54 -11.07 12.01
C THR A 315 -9.77 -12.35 11.66
N ALA A 316 -10.05 -13.46 12.33
CA ALA A 316 -9.30 -14.72 12.15
C ALA A 316 -9.35 -15.22 10.69
N THR A 317 -10.50 -15.08 10.02
CA THR A 317 -10.67 -15.47 8.61
C THR A 317 -9.74 -14.70 7.67
N ILE A 318 -9.37 -13.45 8.01
CA ILE A 318 -8.39 -12.68 7.24
C ILE A 318 -7.01 -13.34 7.35
N ALA A 319 -6.61 -13.79 8.55
CA ALA A 319 -5.34 -14.49 8.75
C ALA A 319 -5.32 -15.84 8.00
N ASP A 320 -6.40 -16.60 8.07
CA ASP A 320 -6.52 -17.90 7.42
C ASP A 320 -6.47 -17.79 5.89
N ALA A 321 -7.09 -16.77 5.30
CA ALA A 321 -7.08 -16.54 3.86
C ALA A 321 -5.67 -16.28 3.30
N TYR A 322 -4.72 -15.84 4.14
CA TYR A 322 -3.34 -15.57 3.77
C TYR A 322 -2.33 -16.61 4.27
N GLY A 323 -2.80 -17.72 4.88
CA GLY A 323 -1.95 -18.87 5.21
C GLY A 323 -1.52 -19.02 6.67
N GLY A 324 -2.11 -18.25 7.59
CA GLY A 324 -2.41 -18.56 9.00
C GLY A 324 -1.35 -19.10 9.99
N GLU A 325 -0.33 -19.85 9.60
CA GLU A 325 0.47 -20.68 10.54
C GLU A 325 1.97 -20.39 10.54
N GLU A 326 2.56 -19.83 9.48
CA GLU A 326 3.98 -19.50 9.50
C GLU A 326 4.25 -18.05 9.11
N ALA A 327 5.18 -17.43 9.84
CA ALA A 327 5.73 -16.10 9.60
C ALA A 327 6.45 -15.95 8.24
N GLU A 328 6.33 -16.93 7.36
CA GLU A 328 6.75 -16.82 5.99
C GLU A 328 5.76 -15.94 5.24
N GLU A 329 6.28 -14.84 4.70
CA GLU A 329 5.58 -14.01 3.75
C GLU A 329 5.35 -14.85 2.49
N ILE A 330 4.33 -15.72 2.51
CA ILE A 330 3.73 -16.22 1.28
C ILE A 330 3.33 -14.93 0.58
N ASN A 331 4.05 -14.58 -0.49
CA ASN A 331 3.88 -13.36 -1.27
C ASN A 331 2.51 -13.31 -1.99
N ALA A 332 1.44 -13.76 -1.32
CA ALA A 332 0.04 -13.50 -1.54
C ALA A 332 -0.25 -11.99 -1.38
N ARG A 333 0.38 -11.18 -2.24
CA ARG A 333 0.29 -9.71 -2.22
C ARG A 333 -1.06 -9.20 -2.75
N THR A 334 -1.88 -10.07 -3.33
CA THR A 334 -3.11 -9.68 -4.01
C THR A 334 -4.26 -10.48 -3.43
N GLY A 335 -5.05 -9.85 -2.55
CA GLY A 335 -6.35 -10.38 -2.12
C GLY A 335 -7.43 -10.27 -3.20
N CYS A 336 -7.04 -10.11 -4.48
CA CYS A 336 -7.96 -9.89 -5.59
C CYS A 336 -8.12 -11.17 -6.41
N THR A 337 -9.36 -11.52 -6.72
CA THR A 337 -9.78 -12.59 -7.62
C THR A 337 -9.14 -12.44 -9.00
N GLY A 338 -8.24 -13.36 -9.34
CA GLY A 338 -7.63 -13.43 -10.67
C GLY A 338 -6.75 -12.23 -11.01
N CYS A 339 -6.01 -11.66 -10.04
CA CYS A 339 -5.23 -10.44 -10.25
C CYS A 339 -4.28 -10.53 -11.48
N PRO A 340 -4.41 -9.68 -12.51
CA PRO A 340 -3.59 -9.78 -13.73
C PRO A 340 -2.14 -9.31 -13.54
N LEU A 341 -1.82 -8.71 -12.39
CA LEU A 341 -0.50 -8.20 -12.04
C LEU A 341 0.40 -9.24 -11.36
N ALA A 342 -0.19 -10.27 -10.75
CA ALA A 342 0.58 -11.32 -10.09
C ALA A 342 1.09 -12.34 -11.11
N SER A 343 2.25 -12.96 -10.87
CA SER A 343 2.73 -14.11 -11.67
C SER A 343 2.02 -15.41 -11.28
N GLU A 344 1.67 -15.55 -10.01
CA GLU A 344 0.98 -16.68 -9.38
C GLU A 344 -0.13 -16.16 -8.46
N ASP A 345 -1.18 -16.95 -8.26
CA ASP A 345 -2.30 -16.59 -7.38
C ASP A 345 -2.21 -17.32 -6.04
N LYS A 346 -1.12 -17.04 -5.30
CA LYS A 346 -0.81 -17.73 -4.04
C LYS A 346 -1.92 -17.60 -3.01
N ALA A 347 -2.64 -16.46 -2.98
CA ALA A 347 -3.77 -16.26 -2.06
C ALA A 347 -4.91 -17.23 -2.37
N LEU A 348 -5.32 -17.33 -3.64
CA LEU A 348 -6.34 -18.28 -4.06
C LEU A 348 -5.86 -19.73 -3.84
N ASP A 349 -4.60 -20.04 -4.15
CA ASP A 349 -4.03 -21.37 -3.93
C ASP A 349 -4.14 -21.79 -2.46
N THR A 350 -3.77 -20.91 -1.52
CA THR A 350 -3.92 -21.16 -0.08
C THR A 350 -5.38 -21.33 0.33
N ILE A 351 -6.29 -20.46 -0.13
CA ILE A 351 -7.71 -20.56 0.18
C ILE A 351 -8.29 -21.90 -0.27
N LEU A 352 -7.88 -22.40 -1.44
CA LEU A 352 -8.38 -23.64 -2.01
C LEU A 352 -7.87 -24.90 -1.29
N LEU A 353 -6.84 -24.79 -0.43
CA LEU A 353 -6.43 -25.89 0.45
C LEU A 353 -7.50 -26.18 1.52
N ASN A 354 -8.33 -25.19 1.87
CA ASN A 354 -9.44 -25.38 2.79
C ASN A 354 -10.65 -25.98 2.05
N PRO A 355 -11.13 -27.19 2.44
CA PRO A 355 -12.28 -27.83 1.80
C PRO A 355 -13.55 -26.97 1.79
N ALA A 356 -13.71 -26.06 2.75
CA ALA A 356 -14.84 -25.14 2.80
C ALA A 356 -14.88 -24.17 1.60
N TRP A 357 -13.75 -23.96 0.93
CA TRP A 357 -13.56 -22.98 -0.14
C TRP A 357 -13.16 -23.60 -1.49
N ALA A 358 -12.92 -24.91 -1.55
CA ALA A 358 -12.44 -25.62 -2.74
C ALA A 358 -13.35 -25.44 -3.99
N TYR A 359 -14.64 -25.18 -3.80
CA TYR A 359 -15.60 -24.92 -4.89
C TYR A 359 -15.29 -23.64 -5.70
N MET A 360 -14.40 -22.77 -5.20
CA MET A 360 -13.95 -21.56 -5.91
C MET A 360 -12.76 -21.83 -6.86
N ALA A 361 -12.31 -23.07 -7.03
CA ALA A 361 -11.24 -23.44 -7.96
C ALA A 361 -11.40 -22.87 -9.39
N PRO A 362 -12.63 -22.74 -9.94
CA PRO A 362 -12.83 -22.16 -11.27
C PRO A 362 -12.31 -20.72 -11.45
N LEU A 363 -12.10 -19.96 -10.36
CA LEU A 363 -11.50 -18.62 -10.39
C LEU A 363 -10.08 -18.61 -11.01
N LYS A 364 -9.36 -19.74 -10.96
CA LYS A 364 -8.03 -19.89 -11.59
C LYS A 364 -8.03 -19.62 -13.10
N ARG A 365 -9.18 -19.83 -13.77
CA ARG A 365 -9.33 -19.62 -15.22
C ARG A 365 -9.28 -18.15 -15.62
N ILE A 366 -9.60 -17.23 -14.71
CA ILE A 366 -9.66 -15.78 -14.97
C ILE A 366 -8.31 -15.22 -15.41
N ARG A 367 -7.21 -15.69 -14.81
CA ARG A 367 -5.86 -15.24 -15.18
C ARG A 367 -5.45 -15.70 -16.58
N VAL A 368 -5.97 -16.82 -17.05
CA VAL A 368 -5.76 -17.31 -18.42
C VAL A 368 -6.45 -16.36 -19.39
N LEU A 369 -7.71 -16.01 -19.10
CA LEU A 369 -8.48 -15.03 -19.87
C LEU A 369 -7.80 -13.66 -19.94
N TRP A 370 -7.25 -13.16 -18.82
CA TRP A 370 -6.50 -11.89 -18.83
C TRP A 370 -5.21 -11.92 -19.65
N ARG A 371 -4.60 -13.09 -19.84
CA ARG A 371 -3.44 -13.24 -20.74
C ARG A 371 -3.91 -13.26 -22.18
N GLU A 372 -4.95 -14.02 -22.48
CA GLU A 372 -5.55 -14.10 -23.82
C GLU A 372 -6.03 -12.73 -24.33
N LEU A 373 -6.75 -11.97 -23.51
CA LEU A 373 -7.20 -10.61 -23.87
C LEU A 373 -6.06 -9.61 -24.10
N ARG A 374 -4.82 -9.96 -23.75
CA ARG A 374 -3.65 -9.14 -24.07
C ARG A 374 -2.97 -9.54 -25.37
N GLU A 375 -3.33 -10.68 -25.97
CA GLU A 375 -2.76 -11.13 -27.23
C GLU A 375 -3.17 -10.24 -28.41
N PRO A 376 -2.30 -10.06 -29.42
CA PRO A 376 -2.60 -9.21 -30.59
C PRO A 376 -3.91 -9.57 -31.30
N LYS A 377 -4.26 -10.86 -31.36
CA LYS A 377 -5.50 -11.34 -32.02
C LYS A 377 -6.78 -10.75 -31.41
N ASN A 378 -6.72 -10.29 -30.16
CA ASN A 378 -7.85 -9.76 -29.41
C ASN A 378 -7.82 -8.22 -29.28
N ARG A 379 -6.94 -7.54 -30.04
CA ARG A 379 -6.60 -6.13 -29.80
C ARG A 379 -6.56 -5.34 -31.10
N LEU A 380 -6.99 -4.08 -31.03
CA LEU A 380 -6.70 -3.10 -32.08
C LEU A 380 -5.25 -2.63 -32.02
N ARG A 381 -4.75 -2.06 -33.12
CA ARG A 381 -3.45 -1.39 -33.20
C ARG A 381 -3.56 -0.16 -34.07
N LYS A 382 -2.87 0.93 -33.70
CA LYS A 382 -2.78 2.10 -34.58
C LYS A 382 -2.06 1.76 -35.88
N ALA A 383 -2.59 2.26 -37.00
CA ALA A 383 -2.08 1.93 -38.32
C ALA A 383 -0.77 2.68 -38.67
N GLY A 384 -0.57 3.90 -38.16
CA GLY A 384 0.57 4.74 -38.49
C GLY A 384 0.97 5.70 -37.37
N ALA A 385 1.80 6.70 -37.70
CA ALA A 385 2.28 7.68 -36.72
C ALA A 385 1.15 8.55 -36.16
N GLU A 386 0.82 8.37 -34.88
CA GLU A 386 -0.03 9.32 -34.16
C GLU A 386 0.77 10.61 -33.90
N ILE A 387 0.24 11.76 -34.35
CA ILE A 387 0.77 13.08 -33.98
C ILE A 387 0.11 13.51 -32.68
N LEU A 388 0.93 13.73 -31.65
CA LEU A 388 0.49 14.23 -30.35
C LEU A 388 0.02 15.68 -30.46
N LYS A 389 -0.77 16.15 -29.48
CA LYS A 389 -1.18 17.57 -29.38
C LYS A 389 -0.01 18.56 -29.38
N SER A 390 1.20 18.10 -29.03
CA SER A 390 2.43 18.89 -29.06
C SER A 390 3.06 19.01 -30.46
N GLY A 391 2.49 18.37 -31.49
CA GLY A 391 3.04 18.29 -32.85
C GLY A 391 4.09 17.20 -33.05
N ASN A 392 4.50 16.48 -31.99
CA ASN A 392 5.49 15.39 -32.06
C ASN A 392 4.83 14.06 -32.42
N ILE A 393 5.56 13.16 -33.08
CA ILE A 393 5.15 11.77 -33.28
C ILE A 393 5.16 11.03 -31.93
N ALA A 394 4.14 10.20 -31.70
CA ALA A 394 4.06 9.34 -30.53
C ALA A 394 5.26 8.38 -30.47
N SER A 395 5.82 8.18 -29.28
CA SER A 395 6.99 7.31 -29.08
C SER A 395 6.77 5.85 -29.48
N ASN A 396 5.50 5.42 -29.58
CA ASN A 396 5.11 4.13 -30.11
C ASN A 396 3.97 4.33 -31.12
N PRO A 397 4.29 4.65 -32.40
CA PRO A 397 3.31 5.06 -33.39
C PRO A 397 2.27 3.96 -33.68
N GLN A 398 2.67 2.69 -33.67
CA GLN A 398 1.79 1.54 -33.91
C GLN A 398 1.50 0.77 -32.62
N ARG A 399 1.20 1.49 -31.54
CA ARG A 399 0.90 0.86 -30.24
C ARG A 399 -0.36 0.00 -30.31
N MET A 400 -0.33 -1.10 -29.55
CA MET A 400 -1.52 -1.91 -29.30
C MET A 400 -2.53 -1.16 -28.43
N GLY A 401 -3.80 -1.34 -28.78
CA GLY A 401 -4.93 -0.54 -28.37
C GLY A 401 -5.94 -1.26 -27.49
N PRO A 402 -7.24 -0.96 -27.58
CA PRO A 402 -8.30 -1.64 -26.82
C PRO A 402 -8.55 -3.08 -27.28
N ILE A 403 -9.37 -3.77 -26.50
CA ILE A 403 -9.89 -5.11 -26.78
C ILE A 403 -11.00 -5.03 -27.83
N LEU A 404 -11.05 -5.98 -28.77
CA LEU A 404 -12.11 -6.10 -29.77
C LEU A 404 -13.49 -6.34 -29.12
N LEU A 405 -14.57 -5.88 -29.74
CA LEU A 405 -15.93 -5.98 -29.16
C LEU A 405 -16.35 -7.44 -28.98
N GLU A 406 -16.06 -8.29 -29.96
CA GLU A 406 -16.30 -9.74 -29.91
C GLU A 406 -15.48 -10.43 -28.81
N SER A 407 -14.22 -10.02 -28.63
CA SER A 407 -13.36 -10.53 -27.55
C SER A 407 -13.87 -10.09 -26.17
N ARG A 408 -14.43 -8.88 -26.06
CA ARG A 408 -15.08 -8.41 -24.82
C ARG A 408 -16.33 -9.23 -24.50
N LEU A 409 -17.19 -9.49 -25.48
CA LEU A 409 -18.40 -10.28 -25.29
C LEU A 409 -18.08 -11.74 -24.94
N MET A 410 -17.09 -12.33 -25.60
CA MET A 410 -16.56 -13.65 -25.27
C MET A 410 -16.09 -13.70 -23.81
N ALA A 411 -15.29 -12.72 -23.39
CA ALA A 411 -14.78 -12.66 -22.02
C ALA A 411 -15.88 -12.47 -20.98
N LEU A 412 -16.89 -11.64 -21.26
CA LEU A 412 -18.07 -11.48 -20.41
C LEU A 412 -18.78 -12.82 -20.20
N ASN A 413 -19.05 -13.55 -21.28
CA ASN A 413 -19.72 -14.84 -21.20
C ASN A 413 -18.90 -15.88 -20.42
N ILE A 414 -17.57 -15.92 -20.60
CA ILE A 414 -16.69 -16.79 -19.82
C ILE A 414 -16.75 -16.43 -18.32
N LEU A 415 -16.69 -15.15 -17.96
CA LEU A 415 -16.73 -14.72 -16.55
C LEU A 415 -18.07 -15.01 -15.88
N ILE A 416 -19.18 -14.76 -16.57
CA ILE A 416 -20.52 -15.14 -16.10
C ILE A 416 -20.62 -16.67 -15.96
N GLY A 417 -20.07 -17.44 -16.89
CA GLY A 417 -20.00 -18.90 -16.80
C GLY A 417 -19.21 -19.38 -15.59
N ILE A 418 -18.05 -18.76 -15.31
CA ILE A 418 -17.25 -19.04 -14.11
C ILE A 418 -18.07 -18.73 -12.84
N GLN A 419 -18.72 -17.57 -12.78
CA GLN A 419 -19.59 -17.19 -11.65
C GLN A 419 -20.73 -18.19 -11.45
N ALA A 420 -21.42 -18.59 -12.53
CA ALA A 420 -22.53 -19.52 -12.48
C ALA A 420 -22.10 -20.91 -11.99
N GLU A 421 -20.98 -21.45 -12.50
CA GLU A 421 -20.43 -22.75 -12.09
C GLU A 421 -20.09 -22.77 -10.58
N ILE A 422 -19.46 -21.71 -10.09
CA ILE A 422 -19.13 -21.56 -8.66
C ILE A 422 -20.42 -21.45 -7.84
N ASN A 423 -21.38 -20.63 -8.28
CA ASN A 423 -22.61 -20.37 -7.52
C ASN A 423 -23.57 -21.56 -7.51
N GLU A 424 -23.60 -22.38 -8.56
CA GLU A 424 -24.32 -23.66 -8.57
C GLU A 424 -23.71 -24.63 -7.54
N SER A 425 -22.38 -24.75 -7.54
CA SER A 425 -21.68 -25.56 -6.55
C SER A 425 -21.91 -25.03 -5.13
N ALA A 426 -21.87 -23.72 -4.94
CA ALA A 426 -22.13 -23.07 -3.66
C ALA A 426 -23.53 -23.40 -3.13
N LYS A 427 -24.57 -23.26 -3.97
CA LYS A 427 -25.95 -23.63 -3.61
C LYS A 427 -26.08 -25.09 -3.19
N ARG A 428 -25.52 -26.00 -3.98
CA ARG A 428 -25.54 -27.45 -3.68
C ARG A 428 -24.84 -27.80 -2.36
N LEU A 429 -23.77 -27.08 -2.03
CA LEU A 429 -22.95 -27.32 -0.84
C LEU A 429 -23.37 -26.49 0.38
N GLY A 430 -24.38 -25.61 0.26
CA GLY A 430 -24.76 -24.67 1.31
C GLY A 430 -23.66 -23.66 1.64
N ARG A 431 -22.91 -23.19 0.63
CA ARG A 431 -21.80 -22.24 0.77
C ARG A 431 -22.15 -20.85 0.22
N PRO A 432 -21.42 -19.80 0.62
CA PRO A 432 -21.61 -18.45 0.07
C PRO A 432 -21.36 -18.40 -1.45
N MET A 433 -22.08 -17.52 -2.14
CA MET A 433 -21.93 -17.30 -3.58
C MET A 433 -20.91 -16.18 -3.87
N VAL A 434 -20.26 -16.24 -5.03
CA VAL A 434 -19.43 -15.16 -5.56
C VAL A 434 -20.27 -14.16 -6.37
N ASP A 435 -19.92 -12.88 -6.30
CA ASP A 435 -20.45 -11.79 -7.13
C ASP A 435 -19.28 -11.03 -7.78
N MET A 436 -18.78 -11.55 -8.91
CA MET A 436 -17.71 -10.94 -9.69
C MET A 436 -18.23 -9.88 -10.67
N ILE A 437 -19.42 -10.11 -11.22
CA ILE A 437 -20.16 -9.20 -12.10
C ILE A 437 -21.63 -9.26 -11.66
N ASN A 438 -22.13 -8.16 -11.13
CA ASN A 438 -23.54 -8.06 -10.74
C ASN A 438 -24.42 -7.68 -11.95
N PRO A 439 -25.77 -7.72 -11.82
CA PRO A 439 -26.67 -7.40 -12.92
C PRO A 439 -26.49 -5.99 -13.48
N GLU A 440 -26.18 -4.98 -12.65
CA GLU A 440 -25.97 -3.62 -13.14
C GLU A 440 -24.67 -3.47 -13.94
N GLU A 441 -23.58 -4.11 -13.50
CA GLU A 441 -22.32 -4.16 -14.21
C GLU A 441 -22.46 -4.91 -15.53
N GLU A 442 -23.16 -6.06 -15.54
CA GLU A 442 -23.43 -6.81 -16.77
C GLU A 442 -24.24 -5.96 -17.76
N ALA A 443 -25.34 -5.36 -17.31
CA ALA A 443 -26.19 -4.51 -18.14
C ALA A 443 -25.37 -3.37 -18.75
N ARG A 444 -24.54 -2.70 -17.92
CA ARG A 444 -23.69 -1.60 -18.39
C ARG A 444 -22.61 -2.07 -19.38
N ILE A 445 -22.01 -3.24 -19.16
CA ILE A 445 -21.05 -3.82 -20.11
C ILE A 445 -21.71 -4.06 -21.46
N ARG A 446 -22.90 -4.69 -21.47
CA ARG A 446 -23.65 -4.98 -22.70
C ARG A 446 -24.07 -3.71 -23.42
N GLU A 447 -24.51 -2.69 -22.69
CA GLU A 447 -24.85 -1.37 -23.23
C GLU A 447 -23.64 -0.73 -23.93
N LEU A 448 -22.48 -0.70 -23.26
CA LEU A 448 -21.25 -0.13 -23.83
C LEU A 448 -20.75 -0.88 -25.07
N ILE A 449 -20.90 -2.21 -25.10
CA ILE A 449 -20.57 -3.03 -26.28
C ILE A 449 -21.54 -2.75 -27.43
N ALA A 450 -22.86 -2.71 -27.14
CA ALA A 450 -23.88 -2.43 -28.15
C ALA A 450 -23.79 -1.02 -28.74
N ALA A 451 -23.33 -0.06 -27.94
CA ALA A 451 -23.05 1.31 -28.37
C ALA A 451 -21.66 1.48 -29.01
N GLU A 452 -20.94 0.38 -29.27
CA GLU A 452 -19.59 0.37 -29.86
C GLU A 452 -18.63 1.34 -29.16
N THR A 453 -18.67 1.37 -27.82
CA THR A 453 -17.89 2.34 -27.05
C THR A 453 -16.43 1.94 -26.96
N TRP A 454 -15.53 2.87 -27.32
CA TRP A 454 -14.09 2.70 -27.24
C TRP A 454 -13.42 3.62 -26.20
N PRO A 455 -12.19 3.32 -25.74
CA PRO A 455 -11.43 4.25 -24.92
C PRO A 455 -11.08 5.52 -25.71
N HIS A 456 -10.85 6.63 -25.01
CA HIS A 456 -10.50 7.90 -25.65
C HIS A 456 -9.32 7.76 -26.63
N GLY A 457 -9.50 8.26 -27.85
CA GLY A 457 -8.51 8.18 -28.93
C GLY A 457 -8.58 6.89 -29.74
N TRP A 458 -9.69 6.14 -29.64
CA TRP A 458 -10.00 4.98 -30.47
C TRP A 458 -11.45 5.09 -30.96
N ASP A 459 -11.70 4.64 -32.18
CA ASP A 459 -13.02 4.67 -32.84
C ASP A 459 -13.48 3.28 -33.29
N GLY A 460 -12.60 2.29 -33.31
CA GLY A 460 -12.93 0.92 -33.73
C GLY A 460 -12.69 0.66 -35.21
N GLU A 461 -12.31 1.68 -35.99
CA GLU A 461 -11.95 1.55 -37.40
C GLU A 461 -10.48 1.11 -37.57
N GLU A 462 -9.72 1.07 -36.47
CA GLU A 462 -8.32 0.66 -36.49
C GLU A 462 -8.14 -0.82 -36.88
N PRO A 463 -7.00 -1.19 -37.48
CA PRO A 463 -6.73 -2.58 -37.79
C PRO A 463 -6.55 -3.42 -36.52
N ILE A 464 -6.88 -4.71 -36.62
CA ILE A 464 -6.53 -5.70 -35.61
C ILE A 464 -5.00 -5.77 -35.52
N ALA A 465 -4.45 -6.02 -34.33
CA ALA A 465 -3.02 -5.98 -34.10
C ALA A 465 -2.24 -7.11 -34.81
N THR A 466 -2.94 -8.13 -35.31
CA THR A 466 -2.38 -9.18 -36.17
C THR A 466 -2.34 -8.80 -37.65
N THR A 467 -2.99 -7.71 -38.06
CA THR A 467 -2.96 -7.24 -39.45
C THR A 467 -1.52 -6.87 -39.83
N PRO A 468 -0.95 -7.47 -40.89
CA PRO A 468 0.35 -7.06 -41.42
C PRO A 468 0.29 -5.59 -41.85
N LEU A 469 1.21 -4.76 -41.37
CA LEU A 469 1.36 -3.36 -41.76
C LEU A 469 2.83 -3.02 -41.91
N ASP A 470 3.13 -1.99 -42.70
CA ASP A 470 4.44 -1.35 -42.72
C ASP A 470 4.84 -0.92 -41.32
N LYS A 471 6.12 -1.05 -40.97
CA LYS A 471 6.62 -0.69 -39.65
C LYS A 471 6.95 0.80 -39.61
N VAL A 472 6.33 1.54 -38.71
CA VAL A 472 6.58 2.96 -38.51
C VAL A 472 7.48 3.15 -37.28
N PHE A 473 8.59 3.87 -37.44
CA PHE A 473 9.53 4.20 -36.37
C PHE A 473 9.19 5.54 -35.71
N ALA A 474 9.74 5.77 -34.52
CA ALA A 474 9.47 6.99 -33.73
C ALA A 474 10.00 8.28 -34.39
N ASP A 475 10.93 8.18 -35.33
CA ASP A 475 11.43 9.26 -36.17
C ASP A 475 10.58 9.50 -37.44
N GLY A 476 9.52 8.73 -37.63
CA GLY A 476 8.64 8.80 -38.79
C GLY A 476 9.11 7.98 -39.99
N ALA A 477 10.25 7.29 -39.91
CA ALA A 477 10.67 6.38 -40.97
C ALA A 477 9.68 5.22 -41.11
N VAL A 478 9.41 4.81 -42.35
CA VAL A 478 8.51 3.69 -42.67
C VAL A 478 9.32 2.59 -43.35
N GLN A 479 9.26 1.39 -42.78
CA GLN A 479 9.80 0.18 -43.39
C GLN A 479 8.64 -0.60 -44.01
N PRO A 480 8.60 -0.75 -45.35
CA PRO A 480 7.55 -1.49 -46.04
C PRO A 480 7.49 -2.95 -45.58
N LEU A 481 6.29 -3.51 -45.58
CA LEU A 481 6.07 -4.94 -45.41
C LEU A 481 6.71 -5.68 -46.60
N LEU A 482 7.71 -6.52 -46.34
CA LEU A 482 8.50 -7.15 -47.40
C LEU A 482 7.83 -8.40 -48.01
N PHE A 483 6.77 -8.93 -47.39
CA PHE A 483 6.05 -10.13 -47.85
C PHE A 483 4.56 -10.04 -47.51
N CYS A 484 3.69 -10.15 -48.51
CA CYS A 484 2.23 -10.19 -48.40
C CYS A 484 1.72 -11.63 -48.30
#